data_AF-A0A2G5E4G0-F1
#
_entry.id   AF-A0A2G5E4G0-F1
#
_cell.length_a   1.000
_cell.length_b   1.000
_cell.length_c   1.000
_cell.angle_alpha   90.00
_cell.angle_beta   90.00
_cell.angle_gamma   90.00
#
_symmetry.space_group_name_H-M   'P 1'
#
loop_
_entity.id
_entity.type
_entity.pdbx_description
1 polymer ?
#
loop_
_entity_poly.entity_id
_entity_poly.type
_entity_poly.pdbx_seq_one_letter_code
_entity_poly.pdbx_strand_id
1 'polypeptide(L)'
;MGTCVSSQANGNGIGGIKPSTIKIIHVDGRLQEFKQAIVARHILSQNPNRFLCSLESMNVDSYVQQVPETEELQLGQIYFLLPLSQSHTYFLYTISY
;
A
#
# COMPACT_ATOMS: atom_id res chain seq x y z
N MET A 1 24.29 -16.14 21.48
CA MET A 1 23.43 -15.25 22.28
C MET A 1 22.75 -14.29 21.32
N GLY A 2 21.41 -14.36 21.22
CA GLY A 2 20.63 -13.52 20.31
C GLY A 2 19.33 -14.22 19.93
N THR A 3 18.37 -14.30 20.86
CA THR A 3 17.02 -14.74 20.54
C THR A 3 16.30 -13.59 19.85
N CYS A 4 16.06 -13.73 18.55
CA CYS A 4 15.24 -12.81 17.79
C CYS A 4 13.82 -12.78 18.38
N VAL A 5 13.43 -11.63 18.93
CA VAL A 5 12.05 -11.38 19.39
C VAL A 5 11.34 -10.65 18.26
N SER A 6 10.67 -11.41 17.41
CA SER A 6 9.65 -10.88 16.51
C SER A 6 8.38 -10.65 17.34
N SER A 7 7.93 -9.40 17.45
CA SER A 7 6.70 -9.04 18.16
C SER A 7 5.48 -9.65 17.45
N GLN A 8 5.02 -10.81 17.93
CA GLN A 8 3.74 -11.39 17.54
C GLN A 8 2.62 -10.63 18.24
N ALA A 9 1.82 -9.90 17.46
CA ALA A 9 0.62 -9.27 17.96
C ALA A 9 -0.36 -10.35 18.45
N ASN A 10 -0.61 -10.30 19.76
CA ASN A 10 -1.50 -11.13 20.56
C ASN A 10 -2.87 -11.40 19.90
N GLY A 11 -3.27 -12.67 19.89
CA GLY A 11 -4.62 -13.13 19.56
C GLY A 11 -4.83 -14.55 20.05
N ASN A 12 -5.47 -14.71 21.21
CA ASN A 12 -5.91 -16.00 21.76
C ASN A 12 -6.94 -16.67 20.83
N GLY A 13 -6.69 -17.94 20.45
CA GLY A 13 -7.70 -18.95 20.09
C GLY A 13 -8.51 -18.73 18.81
N ILE A 14 -8.29 -19.60 17.81
CA ILE A 14 -8.76 -19.51 16.40
C ILE A 14 -8.06 -18.35 15.69
N GLY A 15 -6.97 -18.65 14.96
CA GLY A 15 -6.07 -17.68 14.31
C GLY A 15 -6.83 -16.49 13.70
N GLY A 16 -6.86 -15.38 14.45
CA GLY A 16 -7.87 -14.35 14.29
C GLY A 16 -7.87 -13.78 12.87
N ILE A 17 -9.03 -13.84 12.22
CA ILE A 17 -9.30 -13.06 11.01
C ILE A 17 -9.21 -11.60 11.45
N LYS A 18 -8.03 -10.99 11.33
CA LYS A 18 -7.93 -9.53 11.42
C LYS A 18 -8.88 -8.98 10.36
N PRO A 19 -9.74 -8.01 10.70
CA PRO A 19 -10.59 -7.39 9.70
C PRO A 19 -9.69 -6.90 8.56
N SER A 20 -10.04 -7.26 7.33
CA SER A 20 -9.33 -6.82 6.14
C SER A 20 -9.35 -5.29 6.12
N THR A 21 -8.16 -4.69 6.14
CA THR A 21 -7.96 -3.24 6.05
C THR A 21 -7.39 -2.89 4.69
N ILE A 22 -7.70 -1.70 4.19
CA ILE A 22 -6.93 -1.11 3.08
C ILE A 22 -5.60 -0.68 3.67
N LYS A 23 -4.50 -1.07 3.02
CA LYS A 23 -3.15 -0.71 3.44
C LYS A 23 -2.54 0.23 2.43
N ILE A 24 -2.10 1.41 2.87
CA ILE A 24 -1.39 2.38 2.04
C ILE A 24 0.02 2.51 2.56
N ILE A 25 0.98 2.16 1.71
CA ILE A 25 2.41 2.26 2.01
C ILE A 25 2.94 3.52 1.33
N HIS A 26 3.45 4.44 2.15
CA HIS A 26 4.11 5.65 1.69
C HIS A 26 5.57 5.35 1.34
N VAL A 27 6.16 6.13 0.43
CA VAL A 27 7.60 6.00 0.07
C VAL A 27 8.57 6.24 1.23
N ASP A 28 8.13 6.87 2.31
CA ASP A 28 8.90 7.04 3.54
C ASP A 28 8.82 5.81 4.48
N GLY A 29 8.17 4.73 4.03
CA GLY A 29 7.97 3.50 4.77
C GLY A 29 6.79 3.52 5.74
N ARG A 30 6.03 4.62 5.81
CA ARG A 30 4.85 4.68 6.69
C ARG A 30 3.71 3.85 6.14
N LEU A 31 3.05 3.10 7.05
CA LEU A 31 1.83 2.37 6.75
C LEU A 31 0.62 3.12 7.30
N GLN A 32 -0.38 3.33 6.44
CA GLN A 32 -1.68 3.88 6.80
C GLN A 32 -2.76 2.84 6.52
N GLU A 33 -3.58 2.55 7.52
CA GLU A 33 -4.64 1.52 7.42
C GLU A 33 -6.03 2.15 7.51
N PHE A 34 -6.94 1.71 6.64
CA PHE A 34 -8.35 2.09 6.70
C PHE A 34 -9.22 0.85 6.90
N LYS A 35 -10.16 0.94 7.84
CA LYS A 35 -11.11 -0.13 8.17
C LYS A 35 -12.38 -0.11 7.31
N GLN A 36 -12.53 0.92 6.48
CA GLN A 36 -13.67 1.12 5.60
C GLN A 36 -13.17 1.51 4.22
N ALA A 37 -13.98 1.20 3.20
CA ALA A 37 -13.74 1.61 1.83
C ALA A 37 -13.56 3.14 1.75
N ILE A 38 -12.59 3.57 0.94
CA ILE A 38 -12.27 4.99 0.76
C ILE A 38 -11.95 5.27 -0.69
N VAL A 39 -12.48 6.37 -1.22
CA VAL A 39 -12.20 6.81 -2.59
C VAL A 39 -10.77 7.35 -2.68
N ALA A 40 -10.02 6.94 -3.71
CA ALA A 40 -8.62 7.31 -3.93
C ALA A 40 -8.38 8.83 -3.85
N ARG A 41 -9.29 9.64 -4.42
CA ARG A 41 -9.24 11.12 -4.36
C ARG A 41 -9.08 11.67 -2.94
N HIS A 42 -9.64 11.01 -1.92
CA HIS A 42 -9.53 11.51 -0.55
C HIS A 42 -8.10 11.45 -0.07
N ILE A 43 -7.37 10.37 -0.39
CA ILE A 43 -5.96 10.22 -0.04
C ILE A 43 -5.10 11.17 -0.88
N LEU A 44 -5.36 11.26 -2.19
CA LEU A 44 -4.59 12.11 -3.10
C LEU A 44 -4.76 13.60 -2.79
N SER A 45 -5.95 14.02 -2.34
CA SER A 45 -6.19 15.42 -1.92
C SER A 45 -5.30 15.88 -0.77
N GLN A 46 -4.89 14.95 0.10
CA GLN A 46 -4.01 15.23 1.24
C GLN A 46 -2.53 15.08 0.88
N ASN A 47 -2.23 14.55 -0.31
CA ASN A 47 -0.89 14.17 -0.73
C ASN A 47 -0.65 14.68 -2.16
N PRO A 48 -0.40 16.00 -2.34
CA PRO A 48 -0.22 16.59 -3.65
C PRO A 48 1.01 16.01 -4.36
N ASN A 49 0.97 16.00 -5.70
CA ASN A 49 2.01 15.43 -6.56
C ASN A 49 2.30 13.95 -6.31
N ARG A 50 1.33 13.20 -5.77
CA ARG A 50 1.42 11.74 -5.60
C ARG A 50 0.33 11.03 -6.37
N PHE A 51 0.52 9.74 -6.59
CA PHE A 51 -0.46 8.84 -7.17
C PHE A 51 -0.52 7.53 -6.39
N LEU A 52 -1.64 6.83 -6.49
CA LEU A 52 -1.84 5.52 -5.85
C LEU A 52 -1.65 4.40 -6.86
N CYS A 53 -1.16 3.26 -6.38
CA CYS A 53 -0.90 2.09 -7.21
C CYS A 53 -1.32 0.84 -6.45
N SER A 54 -2.07 -0.05 -7.08
CA SER A 54 -2.41 -1.33 -6.46
C SER A 54 -1.25 -2.31 -6.59
N LEU A 55 -0.87 -2.97 -5.50
CA LEU A 55 0.13 -4.03 -5.51
C LEU A 55 -0.28 -5.18 -6.46
N GLU A 56 -1.58 -5.49 -6.55
CA GLU A 56 -2.09 -6.55 -7.42
C GLU A 56 -1.91 -6.23 -8.91
N SER A 57 -1.93 -4.94 -9.26
CA SER A 57 -1.72 -4.45 -10.63
C SER A 57 -0.24 -4.31 -11.01
N MET A 58 0.68 -4.43 -10.03
CA MET A 58 2.11 -4.32 -10.27
C MET A 58 2.66 -5.63 -10.82
N ASN A 59 3.13 -5.60 -12.07
CA ASN A 59 3.86 -6.71 -12.69
C ASN A 59 5.31 -6.30 -12.97
N VAL A 60 6.22 -7.28 -12.89
CA VAL A 60 7.69 -7.15 -13.01
C VAL A 60 8.10 -6.34 -14.26
N ASP A 61 7.40 -6.55 -15.37
CA ASP A 61 7.72 -5.97 -16.68
C ASP A 61 6.72 -4.88 -17.13
N SER A 62 5.82 -4.44 -16.25
CA SER A 62 4.79 -3.46 -16.57
C SER A 62 5.04 -2.13 -15.88
N TYR A 63 4.64 -1.05 -16.55
CA TYR A 63 4.54 0.26 -15.90
C TYR A 63 3.58 0.18 -14.72
N VAL A 64 3.87 0.98 -13.71
CA VAL A 64 3.02 1.11 -12.54
C VAL A 64 1.69 1.73 -12.97
N GLN A 65 0.60 0.99 -12.80
CA GLN A 65 -0.74 1.49 -13.09
C GLN A 65 -1.21 2.41 -11.97
N GLN A 66 -1.63 3.62 -12.34
CA GLN A 66 -2.22 4.55 -11.40
C GLN A 66 -3.67 4.13 -11.13
N VAL A 67 -4.02 4.06 -9.86
CA VAL A 67 -5.42 3.91 -9.43
C VAL A 67 -6.15 5.23 -9.74
N PRO A 68 -7.25 5.20 -10.51
CA PRO A 68 -8.04 6.38 -10.80
C PRO A 68 -8.51 7.07 -9.53
N GLU A 69 -8.54 8.40 -9.52
CA GLU A 69 -8.95 9.16 -8.32
C GLU A 69 -10.40 8.86 -7.91
N THR A 70 -11.25 8.45 -8.84
CA THR A 70 -12.65 8.09 -8.61
C THR A 70 -12.84 6.66 -8.11
N GLU A 71 -11.80 5.82 -8.14
CA GLU A 71 -11.88 4.43 -7.71
C GLU A 71 -11.98 4.32 -6.19
N GLU A 72 -12.83 3.40 -5.71
CA GLU A 72 -12.95 3.07 -4.30
C GLU A 72 -11.99 1.94 -3.93
N LEU A 73 -11.09 2.23 -2.98
CA LEU A 73 -10.08 1.28 -2.53
C LEU A 73 -10.71 0.13 -1.74
N GLN A 74 -10.24 -1.09 -2.02
CA GLN A 74 -10.84 -2.32 -1.51
C GLN A 74 -10.16 -2.82 -0.23
N LEU A 75 -10.96 -3.33 0.71
CA LEU A 75 -10.44 -3.92 1.95
C LEU A 75 -9.60 -5.16 1.66
N GLY A 76 -8.48 -5.29 2.38
CA GLY A 76 -7.53 -6.39 2.19
C GLY A 76 -6.52 -6.15 1.08
N GLN A 77 -6.67 -5.07 0.30
CA GLN A 77 -5.72 -4.70 -0.74
C GLN A 77 -4.63 -3.76 -0.22
N ILE A 78 -3.47 -3.86 -0.88
CA ILE A 78 -2.29 -3.05 -0.59
C ILE A 78 -2.09 -2.06 -1.73
N TYR A 79 -1.96 -0.79 -1.37
CA TYR A 79 -1.71 0.30 -2.28
C TYR A 79 -0.42 1.01 -1.89
N PHE A 80 0.32 1.49 -2.88
CA PHE A 80 1.50 2.34 -2.68
C PHE A 80 1.17 3.77 -3.05
N LEU A 81 1.64 4.71 -2.24
CA LEU A 81 1.53 6.14 -2.51
C LEU A 81 2.88 6.68 -2.97
N LEU A 82 3.00 6.91 -4.27
CA LEU A 82 4.25 7.24 -4.95
C LEU A 82 4.24 8.68 -5.48
N PRO A 83 5.39 9.39 -5.52
CA PRO A 83 5.49 10.69 -6.19
C PRO A 83 5.26 10.57 -7.69
N LEU A 84 4.52 11.50 -8.30
CA LEU A 84 4.26 11.51 -9.76
C LEU A 84 5.53 11.48 -10.62
N SER A 85 6.66 11.98 -10.10
CA SER A 85 7.97 11.87 -10.76
C SER A 85 8.42 10.43 -11.02
N GLN A 86 7.85 9.45 -10.33
CA GLN A 86 8.15 8.02 -10.46
C GLN A 86 7.11 7.26 -11.29
N SER A 87 6.12 7.94 -11.88
CA SER A 87 5.05 7.31 -12.69
C SER A 87 5.56 6.62 -13.95
N HIS A 88 6.73 7.02 -14.45
CA HIS A 88 7.40 6.41 -15.61
C HIS A 88 8.51 5.41 -15.21
N THR A 89 8.68 5.12 -13.92
CA THR A 89 9.71 4.21 -13.43
C THR A 89 9.13 2.84 -13.14
N TYR A 90 9.78 1.78 -13.64
CA TYR A 90 9.45 0.41 -13.28
C TYR A 90 9.71 0.17 -11.79
N PHE A 91 8.72 -0.34 -11.06
CA PHE A 91 8.80 -0.50 -9.60
C PHE A 91 9.98 -1.37 -9.17
N LEU A 92 10.36 -2.38 -9.97
CA LEU A 92 11.50 -3.26 -9.68
C LEU A 92 12.87 -2.59 -9.78
N TYR A 93 13.00 -1.53 -10.58
CA TYR A 93 14.25 -0.76 -10.61
C TYR A 93 14.45 0.07 -9.34
N THR A 94 13.37 0.36 -8.60
CA THR A 94 13.42 1.16 -7.36
C THR A 94 13.74 0.32 -6.12
N ILE A 95 13.44 -0.99 -6.11
CA ILE A 95 13.76 -1.88 -4.96
C ILE A 95 15.16 -2.51 -5.08
N SER A 96 15.82 -2.36 -6.24
CA SER A 96 17.16 -2.93 -6.49
C SER A 96 18.34 -1.99 -6.17
N TYR A 97 18.10 -0.80 -5.61
CA TYR A 97 19.14 0.17 -5.24
C TYR A 97 19.04 0.59 -3.77
#